data_AF-A7XZC1-F1
#
_entry.id   AF-A7XZC1-F1
#
_cell.length_a   1.000
_cell.length_b   1.000
_cell.length_c   1.000
_cell.angle_alpha   90.00
_cell.angle_beta   90.00
_cell.angle_gamma   90.00
#
_symmetry.space_group_name_H-M   'P 1'
#
loop_
_entity.id
_entity.type
_entity.pdbx_description
1 polymer ?
#
loop_
_entity_poly.entity_id
_entity_poly.type
_entity_poly.pdbx_seq_one_letter_code
_entity_poly.pdbx_strand_id
1 'polypeptide(L)' 'TAAKLISRITDRAIIVRDASRFHHIQDGE' A
#
# COMPACT_ATOMS: atom_id res chain seq x y z
N THR A 1 -7.94 -0.13 -5.61
CA THR A 1 -6.99 -1.17 -6.04
C THR A 1 -6.78 -2.19 -4.94
N ALA A 2 -6.43 -3.44 -5.25
CA ALA A 2 -6.27 -4.51 -4.26
C ALA A 2 -5.35 -4.13 -3.08
N ALA A 3 -4.19 -3.51 -3.34
CA ALA A 3 -3.26 -3.08 -2.28
C ALA A 3 -3.89 -2.12 -1.26
N LYS A 4 -4.71 -1.17 -1.70
CA LYS A 4 -5.45 -0.24 -0.83
C LYS A 4 -6.43 -0.97 0.09
N LEU A 5 -7.17 -1.94 -0.47
CA LEU A 5 -8.11 -2.76 0.29
C LEU A 5 -7.37 -3.61 1.33
N ILE A 6 -6.27 -4.25 0.93
CA ILE A 6 -5.44 -5.08 1.82
C ILE A 6 -4.88 -4.22 2.97
N SER A 7 -4.37 -3.02 2.67
CA SER A 7 -3.86 -2.09 3.70
C SER A 7 -4.94 -1.78 4.74
N ARG A 8 -6.16 -1.45 4.29
CA ARG A 8 -7.29 -1.15 5.19
C ARG A 8 -7.78 -2.34 6.01
N ILE A 9 -7.88 -3.54 5.44
CA ILE A 9 -8.38 -4.72 6.19
C ILE A 9 -7.35 -5.31 7.16
N THR A 10 -6.05 -5.11 6.89
CA THR A 10 -4.98 -5.65 7.72
C THR A 10 -4.50 -4.66 8.77
N ASP A 11 -4.92 -3.38 8.68
CA ASP A 11 -4.41 -2.27 9.50
C ASP A 11 -2.87 -2.20 9.43
N ARG A 12 -2.35 -2.30 8.20
CA ARG A 12 -0.91 -2.29 7.92
C ARG A 12 -0.58 -1.36 6.76
N ALA A 13 0.55 -0.68 6.90
CA ALA A 13 1.21 0.00 5.79
C ALA A 13 1.74 -1.02 4.79
N ILE A 14 1.49 -0.79 3.50
CA ILE A 14 2.05 -1.57 2.40
C ILE A 14 3.04 -0.69 1.64
N ILE A 15 4.26 -1.18 1.50
CA ILE A 15 5.31 -0.52 0.71
C ILE A 15 5.45 -1.29 -0.60
N VAL A 16 5.18 -0.61 -1.72
CA VAL A 16 5.34 -1.16 -3.07
C VAL A 16 6.50 -0.46 -3.75
N ARG A 17 7.31 -1.19 -4.51
CA ARG A 17 8.42 -0.61 -5.26
C ARG A 17 8.18 -0.75 -6.77
N ASP A 18 8.36 0.34 -7.49
CA ASP A 18 8.57 0.32 -8.94
C ASP A 18 10.06 0.47 -9.28
N ALA A 19 10.40 0.56 -10.58
CA ALA A 19 11.77 0.62 -11.08
C ALA A 19 12.68 1.61 -10.32
N SER A 20 12.14 2.74 -9.85
CA SER A 20 12.93 3.82 -9.25
C SER A 20 12.36 4.38 -7.94
N ARG A 21 11.11 4.06 -7.58
CA ARG A 21 10.43 4.68 -6.45
C ARG A 21 9.73 3.67 -5.54
N PHE A 22 9.68 4.01 -4.26
CA PHE A 22 8.81 3.37 -3.28
C PHE A 22 7.50 4.16 -3.12
N HIS A 23 6.39 3.44 -3.12
CA HIS A 23 5.04 3.94 -2.86
C HIS A 23 4.58 3.40 -1.53
N HIS A 24 4.16 4.30 -0.65
CA HIS A 24 3.63 3.92 0.66
C HIS A 24 2.11 4.03 0.60
N ILE A 25 1.45 2.91 0.80
CA ILE A 25 0.00 2.80 0.88
C ILE A 25 -0.35 2.60 2.35
N GLN A 26 -1.13 3.51 2.90
CA GLN A 26 -1.66 3.47 4.27
C GLN A 26 -3.15 3.81 4.19
N ASP A 27 -3.98 3.17 5.02
CA ASP A 27 -5.42 3.44 5.17
C ASP A 27 -6.29 3.32 3.90
N GLY A 28 -5.70 2.81 2.81
CA GLY A 28 -6.34 2.67 1.50
C GLY A 28 -6.10 3.83 0.52
N GLU A 29 -5.10 4.69 0.75
CA GLU A 29 -4.72 5.83 -0.11
C GLU A 29 -3.73 5.50 -1.22
#